data_AF-A0A817PC58-F1
#
_entry.id   AF-A0A817PC58-F1
#
_cell.length_a   1.000
_cell.length_b   1.000
_cell.length_c   1.000
_cell.angle_alpha   90.00
_cell.angle_beta   90.00
_cell.angle_gamma   90.00
#
_symmetry.space_group_name_H-M   'P 1'
#
loop_
_entity.id
_entity.type
_entity.pdbx_description
1 polymer ?
#
loop_
_entity_poly.entity_id
_entity_poly.type
_entity_poly.pdbx_seq_one_letter_code
_entity_poly.pdbx_strand_id
1 'polypeptide(L)'
;MSNGQKKIPKVKGVYTEINPICEALQIDCEQCDRATISIKYNATDPSFMYTLLLKEALLEIDDDDNKSIEILTAYCRENDIPENQIQRLEREYRVHTPIWWYTTPYFLYSTLNRGLRLMDVEIILKMGFFIRHLHQDIQKLHDEQRTKNIITDSPLKLYRGQGLSLEDFDKTNKSIGQLMSFNNFLSTSLNRNVSLNFAQQALKDSNKVGILFHMIIDPTICKKSQIPFADVSPVSYFKGKEAEILFTTHTIFRIDRIKQIDHEHTDRLWEVNLTLVGNDDQDLNELTTHVREEINSKAPRRGWSQLAFILLKVGEPAKAENIYKLLLRKELSDIERADYYHKLGWAYNNMGEYSKALSSHEQTLEIQQTALPPNHPDLARSYSNIGIVYKNMGEHSKALSSYERSLEIQNIALPSNHTDLASSYLGIGNVYYSMGEYSKALLSYERSLEIQKIALPPNHPDLATSYNNIGNIYDDMGEYSKALSSHERSLEIRKVALPPNHPDLAQSYLGIGNVYYRKGEYSKALSSYERSLEIKKIILPPNHPDVAR
;
A
#
# COMPACT_ATOMS: atom_id res chain seq x y z
N MET A 1 28.45 56.65 1.18
CA MET A 1 29.41 55.92 2.03
C MET A 1 28.56 55.16 3.05
N SER A 2 28.42 53.82 3.01
CA SER A 2 29.41 52.82 3.50
C SER A 2 29.96 53.24 4.88
N ASN A 3 29.98 52.46 5.94
CA ASN A 3 29.62 51.07 6.29
C ASN A 3 29.76 51.01 7.82
N GLY A 4 29.18 50.02 8.51
CA GLY A 4 29.52 49.82 9.92
C GLY A 4 28.71 48.79 10.69
N GLN A 5 28.75 47.53 10.26
CA GLN A 5 28.29 46.36 11.03
C GLN A 5 29.02 46.22 12.38
N LYS A 6 28.30 45.73 13.40
CA LYS A 6 28.70 44.62 14.31
C LYS A 6 27.48 44.17 15.13
N LYS A 7 26.90 43.01 14.79
CA LYS A 7 26.91 41.70 15.50
C LYS A 7 26.21 41.74 16.88
N ILE A 8 25.21 40.88 17.14
CA ILE A 8 25.27 39.57 17.85
C ILE A 8 23.77 39.07 18.00
N PRO A 9 23.37 37.80 18.29
CA PRO A 9 23.58 36.46 17.73
C PRO A 9 22.26 35.80 17.20
N LYS A 10 22.31 34.52 16.78
CA LYS A 10 21.20 33.69 16.25
C LYS A 10 20.43 32.93 17.37
N VAL A 11 19.09 32.90 17.22
CA VAL A 11 18.04 32.00 17.81
C VAL A 11 17.19 32.54 18.99
N LYS A 12 15.98 33.02 18.59
CA LYS A 12 14.59 33.11 19.15
C LYS A 12 14.35 33.26 20.67
N GLY A 13 13.54 34.20 21.18
CA GLY A 13 12.73 35.26 20.55
C GLY A 13 11.76 35.93 21.58
N VAL A 14 11.27 37.15 21.28
CA VAL A 14 9.99 37.70 21.76
C VAL A 14 9.41 38.53 20.61
N TYR A 15 8.34 38.05 19.99
CA TYR A 15 7.41 38.85 19.20
C TYR A 15 6.09 38.83 19.96
N THR A 16 5.66 39.98 20.47
CA THR A 16 4.34 40.19 21.06
C THR A 16 3.40 40.70 19.99
N GLU A 17 2.67 39.76 19.37
CA GLU A 17 1.24 39.76 19.01
C GLU A 17 0.98 38.55 18.07
N ILE A 18 0.37 37.46 18.61
CA ILE A 18 0.22 36.12 17.99
C ILE A 18 -1.27 35.67 17.80
N ASN A 19 -2.22 35.80 18.71
CA ASN A 19 -2.39 34.63 19.59
C ASN A 19 -3.46 33.54 19.27
N PRO A 20 -4.49 33.63 18.38
CA PRO A 20 -5.32 32.43 18.13
C PRO A 20 -5.01 31.65 16.82
N ILE A 21 -4.64 32.30 15.71
CA ILE A 21 -4.62 31.65 14.39
C ILE A 21 -3.21 31.16 14.00
N CYS A 22 -2.17 31.92 14.33
CA CYS A 22 -0.80 31.45 14.20
C CYS A 22 -0.43 30.44 15.31
N GLU A 23 -1.12 30.43 16.46
CA GLU A 23 -1.01 29.33 17.44
C GLU A 23 -1.70 28.06 16.93
N ALA A 24 -2.87 28.13 16.27
CA ALA A 24 -3.48 26.97 15.63
C ALA A 24 -2.62 26.41 14.47
N LEU A 25 -2.05 27.27 13.62
CA LEU A 25 -1.17 26.86 12.52
C LEU A 25 0.25 26.51 12.96
N GLN A 26 0.76 27.06 14.07
CA GLN A 26 2.00 26.58 14.70
C GLN A 26 1.79 25.26 15.44
N ILE A 27 0.62 25.01 16.04
CA ILE A 27 0.27 23.70 16.58
C ILE A 27 0.14 22.69 15.43
N ASP A 28 -0.45 23.05 14.29
CA ASP A 28 -0.54 22.16 13.12
C ASP A 28 0.80 21.98 12.37
N CYS A 29 1.68 22.99 12.34
CA CYS A 29 3.05 22.85 11.83
C CYS A 29 3.99 22.14 12.82
N GLU A 30 3.83 22.30 14.12
CA GLU A 30 4.52 21.48 15.15
C GLU A 30 3.99 20.04 15.17
N GLN A 31 2.79 19.79 14.64
CA GLN A 31 2.27 18.46 14.34
C GLN A 31 2.78 17.89 13.00
N CYS A 32 3.10 18.74 12.00
CA CYS A 32 3.79 18.32 10.77
C CYS A 32 5.29 18.05 10.96
N ASP A 33 5.96 18.77 11.87
CA ASP A 33 7.38 18.59 12.23
C ASP A 33 7.65 17.37 13.13
N ARG A 34 6.59 16.65 13.53
CA ARG A 34 6.69 15.29 14.04
C ARG A 34 6.85 14.31 12.87
N ALA A 35 8.04 14.31 12.28
CA ALA A 35 8.52 13.44 11.22
C ALA A 35 8.60 11.94 11.58
N THR A 36 7.52 11.38 12.14
CA THR A 36 7.32 9.94 12.22
C THR A 36 6.93 9.45 10.82
N ILE A 37 7.89 8.85 10.14
CA ILE A 37 7.67 8.09 8.90
C ILE A 37 6.82 6.88 9.27
N SER A 38 5.82 6.54 8.45
CA SER A 38 5.26 5.18 8.45
C SER A 38 6.34 4.27 7.87
N ILE A 39 7.30 3.85 8.71
CA ILE A 39 8.33 2.92 8.29
C ILE A 39 7.65 1.56 8.20
N LYS A 40 7.45 1.08 6.98
CA LYS A 40 6.94 -0.26 6.74
C LYS A 40 8.11 -1.16 6.39
N TYR A 41 8.20 -2.27 7.11
CA TYR A 41 9.27 -3.24 6.97
C TYR A 41 8.76 -4.47 6.22
N ASN A 42 9.69 -5.21 5.63
CA ASN A 42 9.44 -6.56 5.09
C ASN A 42 9.09 -7.61 6.17
N ALA A 43 8.64 -7.20 7.36
CA ALA A 43 8.38 -8.15 8.42
C ALA A 43 7.10 -8.96 8.16
N THR A 44 6.03 -8.38 7.59
CA THR A 44 4.70 -9.04 7.52
C THR A 44 3.63 -8.41 6.63
N ASP A 45 3.82 -7.21 6.10
CA ASP A 45 2.77 -6.48 5.38
C ASP A 45 3.31 -5.89 4.07
N PRO A 46 3.03 -6.53 2.91
CA PRO A 46 3.47 -6.00 1.63
C PRO A 46 2.67 -4.75 1.21
N SER A 47 1.76 -4.21 2.03
CA SER A 47 0.95 -3.04 1.67
C SER A 47 1.75 -1.79 1.34
N PHE A 48 3.00 -1.69 1.81
CA PHE A 48 3.90 -0.62 1.37
C PHE A 48 4.18 -0.69 -0.14
N MET A 49 4.09 -1.88 -0.76
CA MET A 49 4.21 -2.08 -2.20
C MET A 49 2.99 -1.53 -2.97
N TYR A 50 1.82 -1.34 -2.36
CA TYR A 50 0.73 -0.62 -3.02
C TYR A 50 1.11 0.83 -3.34
N THR A 51 2.04 1.42 -2.59
CA THR A 51 2.58 2.76 -2.90
C THR A 51 3.47 2.77 -4.14
N LEU A 52 4.18 1.66 -4.42
CA LEU A 52 4.92 1.47 -5.67
C LEU A 52 3.97 1.42 -6.85
N LEU A 53 2.93 0.60 -6.75
CA LEU A 53 1.96 0.44 -7.82
C LEU A 53 1.13 1.69 -8.03
N LEU A 54 0.87 2.45 -6.96
CA LEU A 54 0.25 3.76 -7.04
C LEU A 54 1.16 4.74 -7.81
N LYS A 55 2.45 4.76 -7.50
CA LYS A 55 3.45 5.53 -8.26
C LYS A 55 3.44 5.11 -9.74
N GLU A 56 3.57 3.82 -10.05
CA GLU A 56 3.54 3.29 -11.42
C GLU A 56 2.26 3.74 -12.17
N ALA A 57 1.10 3.57 -11.54
CA ALA A 57 -0.19 3.97 -12.10
C ALA A 57 -0.27 5.47 -12.39
N LEU A 58 0.18 6.32 -11.46
CA LEU A 58 0.19 7.77 -11.64
C LEU A 58 1.13 8.22 -12.77
N LEU A 59 2.27 7.54 -12.96
CA LEU A 59 3.23 7.86 -14.00
C LEU A 59 2.72 7.55 -15.42
N GLU A 60 1.76 6.64 -15.56
CA GLU A 60 1.14 6.29 -16.84
C GLU A 60 -0.09 7.14 -17.21
N ILE A 61 -0.62 7.93 -16.27
CA ILE A 61 -1.83 8.74 -16.50
C ILE A 61 -1.51 9.96 -17.36
N ASP A 62 -1.79 9.90 -18.67
CA ASP A 62 -1.69 11.06 -19.57
C ASP A 62 -2.59 12.19 -19.09
N ASP A 63 -2.04 13.41 -19.04
CA ASP A 63 -2.71 14.57 -18.48
C ASP A 63 -2.60 15.81 -19.38
N ASP A 64 -3.60 16.69 -19.28
CA ASP A 64 -3.63 18.02 -19.88
C ASP A 64 -3.22 19.02 -18.82
N ASP A 65 -1.99 19.54 -18.90
CA ASP A 65 -1.36 20.45 -17.94
C ASP A 65 -2.24 21.63 -17.48
N ASN A 66 -3.23 22.05 -18.27
CA ASN A 66 -4.18 23.09 -17.88
C ASN A 66 -5.18 22.62 -16.82
N LYS A 67 -5.79 21.44 -17.04
CA LYS A 67 -6.80 20.87 -16.12
C LYS A 67 -6.19 20.49 -14.78
N SER A 68 -4.92 20.09 -14.80
CA SER A 68 -4.19 19.68 -13.61
C SER A 68 -4.02 20.82 -12.60
N ILE A 69 -3.65 22.03 -13.07
CA ILE A 69 -3.52 23.22 -12.22
C ILE A 69 -4.89 23.62 -11.65
N GLU A 70 -5.96 23.56 -12.45
CA GLU A 70 -7.32 23.87 -12.00
C GLU A 70 -7.79 22.93 -10.88
N ILE A 71 -7.48 21.62 -10.98
CA ILE A 71 -7.80 20.64 -9.94
C ILE A 71 -7.05 20.97 -8.63
N LEU A 72 -5.77 21.33 -8.72
CA LEU A 72 -4.97 21.70 -7.55
C LEU A 72 -5.47 22.99 -6.92
N THR A 73 -5.82 24.01 -7.71
CA THR A 73 -6.32 25.28 -7.16
C THR A 73 -7.72 25.12 -6.56
N ALA A 74 -8.57 24.28 -7.13
CA ALA A 74 -9.85 23.90 -6.53
C ALA A 74 -9.65 23.21 -5.16
N TYR A 75 -8.72 22.24 -5.07
CA TYR A 75 -8.36 21.63 -3.80
C TYR A 75 -7.89 22.65 -2.75
N CYS A 76 -7.08 23.62 -3.17
CA CYS A 76 -6.60 24.68 -2.28
C CYS A 76 -7.76 25.50 -1.70
N ARG A 77 -8.76 25.83 -2.53
CA ARG A 77 -9.97 26.55 -2.09
C ARG A 77 -10.82 25.73 -1.12
N GLU A 78 -10.91 24.43 -1.33
CA GLU A 78 -11.64 23.50 -0.45
C GLU A 78 -10.95 23.30 0.92
N ASN A 79 -9.65 23.58 1.03
CA ASN A 79 -8.84 23.35 2.23
C ASN A 79 -8.34 24.66 2.86
N ASP A 80 -9.08 25.76 2.67
CA ASP A 80 -8.85 27.07 3.28
C ASP A 80 -7.43 27.63 3.06
N ILE A 81 -6.77 27.26 1.95
CA ILE A 81 -5.49 27.87 1.57
C ILE A 81 -5.75 29.33 1.18
N PRO A 82 -4.97 30.31 1.70
CA PRO A 82 -5.19 31.72 1.41
C PRO A 82 -5.24 32.05 -0.09
N GLU A 83 -6.25 32.81 -0.53
CA GLU A 83 -6.50 33.11 -1.96
C GLU A 83 -5.31 33.77 -2.67
N ASN A 84 -4.50 34.57 -1.94
CA ASN A 84 -3.27 35.16 -2.49
C ASN A 84 -2.21 34.12 -2.86
N GLN A 85 -2.18 32.98 -2.15
CA GLN A 85 -1.34 31.84 -2.51
C GLN A 85 -1.90 31.15 -3.76
N ILE A 86 -3.21 30.92 -3.83
CA ILE A 86 -3.85 30.28 -4.98
C ILE A 86 -3.60 31.07 -6.28
N GLN A 87 -3.79 32.39 -6.24
CA GLN A 87 -3.53 33.27 -7.40
C GLN A 87 -2.06 33.28 -7.83
N ARG A 88 -1.14 33.15 -6.88
CA ARG A 88 0.29 33.06 -7.18
C ARG A 88 0.62 31.74 -7.87
N LEU A 89 0.06 30.63 -7.39
CA LEU A 89 0.20 29.32 -8.02
C LEU A 89 -0.32 29.37 -9.47
N GLU A 90 -1.52 29.89 -9.69
CA GLU A 90 -2.11 30.02 -11.04
C GLU A 90 -1.22 30.80 -12.01
N ARG A 91 -0.56 31.88 -11.53
CA ARG A 91 0.27 32.75 -12.36
C ARG A 91 1.68 32.20 -12.59
N GLU A 92 2.32 31.67 -11.55
CA GLU A 92 3.74 31.36 -11.55
C GLU A 92 4.03 29.86 -11.78
N TYR A 93 3.03 28.97 -11.75
CA TYR A 93 3.28 27.52 -11.78
C TYR A 93 4.17 27.10 -12.94
N ARG A 94 3.91 27.64 -14.14
CA ARG A 94 4.66 27.33 -15.38
C ARG A 94 6.01 28.03 -15.50
N VAL A 95 6.28 29.02 -14.65
CA VAL A 95 7.54 29.77 -14.66
C VAL A 95 8.65 28.96 -13.98
N HIS A 96 8.28 28.08 -13.05
CA HIS A 96 9.19 27.33 -12.22
C HIS A 96 9.03 25.83 -12.41
N THR A 97 10.09 25.06 -12.15
CA THR A 97 10.03 23.61 -12.26
C THR A 97 9.28 23.00 -11.05
N PRO A 98 8.77 21.76 -11.17
CA PRO A 98 8.17 21.05 -10.04
C PRO A 98 9.10 20.96 -8.82
N ILE A 99 10.41 20.72 -9.03
CA ILE A 99 11.41 20.69 -7.95
C ILE A 99 11.48 22.05 -7.23
N TRP A 100 11.43 23.15 -7.96
CA TRP A 100 11.41 24.48 -7.37
C TRP A 100 10.19 24.66 -6.48
N TRP A 101 8.99 24.31 -6.96
CA TRP A 101 7.76 24.37 -6.17
C TRP A 101 7.81 23.46 -4.93
N TYR A 102 8.34 22.26 -5.07
CA TYR A 102 8.49 21.32 -3.96
C TYR A 102 9.44 21.83 -2.86
N THR A 103 10.49 22.57 -3.24
CA THR A 103 11.50 23.11 -2.31
C THR A 103 11.18 24.51 -1.80
N THR A 104 10.10 25.13 -2.29
CA THR A 104 9.63 26.41 -1.75
C THR A 104 9.03 26.24 -0.35
N PRO A 105 9.11 27.26 0.53
CA PRO A 105 8.39 27.28 1.79
C PRO A 105 6.88 27.53 1.55
N TYR A 106 6.22 26.55 0.94
CA TYR A 106 4.85 26.63 0.46
C TYR A 106 4.06 25.37 0.85
N PHE A 107 2.72 25.44 0.78
CA PHE A 107 1.87 24.34 1.27
C PHE A 107 2.07 23.02 0.51
N LEU A 108 2.56 23.06 -0.74
CA LEU A 108 2.72 21.89 -1.61
C LEU A 108 3.61 20.81 -0.98
N TYR A 109 4.76 21.19 -0.41
CA TYR A 109 5.64 20.25 0.28
C TYR A 109 4.90 19.51 1.40
N SER A 110 4.25 20.27 2.28
CA SER A 110 3.57 19.73 3.46
C SER A 110 2.35 18.89 3.09
N THR A 111 1.55 19.35 2.12
CA THR A 111 0.34 18.67 1.65
C THR A 111 0.68 17.37 0.97
N LEU A 112 1.66 17.40 0.06
CA LEU A 112 2.08 16.21 -0.67
C LEU A 112 2.66 15.15 0.26
N ASN A 113 3.59 15.56 1.15
CA ASN A 113 4.19 14.62 2.09
C ASN A 113 3.17 14.07 3.09
N ARG A 114 2.18 14.86 3.52
CA ARG A 114 1.06 14.37 4.32
C ARG A 114 0.25 13.32 3.56
N GLY A 115 -0.12 13.62 2.31
CA GLY A 115 -0.93 12.73 1.50
C GLY A 115 -0.25 11.39 1.23
N LEU A 116 1.01 11.42 0.80
CA LEU A 116 1.81 10.21 0.59
C LEU A 116 2.07 9.44 1.89
N ARG A 117 2.28 10.12 3.03
CA ARG A 117 2.53 9.47 4.33
C ARG A 117 1.30 8.74 4.86
N LEU A 118 0.15 9.39 4.79
CA LEU A 118 -1.11 8.85 5.31
C LEU A 118 -1.83 7.95 4.31
N MET A 119 -1.26 7.78 3.10
CA MET A 119 -1.97 7.17 1.98
C MET A 119 -3.33 7.84 1.75
N ASP A 120 -3.37 9.15 1.91
CA ASP A 120 -4.56 9.95 1.67
C ASP A 120 -4.80 9.96 0.16
N VAL A 121 -5.69 9.06 -0.25
CA VAL A 121 -6.05 8.86 -1.64
C VAL A 121 -6.51 10.17 -2.29
N GLU A 122 -7.26 11.01 -1.56
CA GLU A 122 -7.81 12.22 -2.15
C GLU A 122 -6.70 13.21 -2.50
N ILE A 123 -5.75 13.42 -1.57
CA ILE A 123 -4.59 14.25 -1.82
C ILE A 123 -3.75 13.67 -2.96
N ILE A 124 -3.50 12.36 -2.95
CA ILE A 124 -2.67 11.71 -3.99
C ILE A 124 -3.31 11.83 -5.37
N LEU A 125 -4.63 11.68 -5.47
CA LEU A 125 -5.37 11.85 -6.73
C LEU A 125 -5.32 13.31 -7.20
N LYS A 126 -5.64 14.26 -6.32
CA LYS A 126 -5.70 15.69 -6.67
C LYS A 126 -4.31 16.27 -6.97
N MET A 127 -3.25 15.75 -6.34
CA MET A 127 -1.85 16.12 -6.60
C MET A 127 -1.15 15.18 -7.59
N GLY A 128 -1.86 14.23 -8.21
CA GLY A 128 -1.27 13.15 -9.02
C GLY A 128 -0.39 13.66 -10.16
N PHE A 129 -0.81 14.73 -10.84
CA PHE A 129 -0.01 15.38 -11.88
C PHE A 129 1.27 16.02 -11.33
N PHE A 130 1.19 16.69 -10.17
CA PHE A 130 2.35 17.33 -9.56
C PHE A 130 3.36 16.27 -9.11
N ILE A 131 2.86 15.15 -8.57
CA ILE A 131 3.66 13.96 -8.26
C ILE A 131 4.37 13.48 -9.53
N ARG A 132 3.63 13.24 -10.63
CA ARG A 132 4.19 12.78 -11.90
C ARG A 132 5.26 13.75 -12.42
N HIS A 133 4.97 15.05 -12.47
CA HIS A 133 5.91 16.06 -12.97
C HIS A 133 7.16 16.15 -12.09
N LEU A 134 7.01 16.06 -10.77
CA LEU A 134 8.13 16.02 -9.85
C LEU A 134 9.01 14.78 -10.06
N HIS A 135 8.41 13.60 -10.26
CA HIS A 135 9.17 12.39 -10.63
C HIS A 135 9.94 12.57 -11.94
N GLN A 136 9.28 13.09 -12.98
CA GLN A 136 9.89 13.30 -14.30
C GLN A 136 11.03 14.34 -14.24
N ASP A 137 10.86 15.42 -13.49
CA ASP A 137 11.87 16.47 -13.33
C ASP A 137 13.10 15.94 -12.56
N ILE A 138 12.88 15.13 -11.50
CA ILE A 138 13.96 14.45 -10.78
C ILE A 138 14.69 13.44 -11.69
N GLN A 139 13.95 12.64 -12.47
CA GLN A 139 14.53 11.69 -13.43
C GLN A 139 15.40 12.39 -14.46
N LYS A 140 14.88 13.46 -15.08
CA LYS A 140 15.62 14.24 -16.07
C LYS A 140 16.91 14.81 -15.47
N LEU A 141 16.82 15.39 -14.28
CA LEU A 141 17.98 15.95 -13.60
C LEU A 141 19.01 14.87 -13.21
N HIS A 142 18.54 13.69 -12.77
CA HIS A 142 19.39 12.53 -12.51
C HIS A 142 20.19 12.13 -13.76
N ASP A 143 19.53 11.98 -14.91
CA ASP A 143 20.17 11.59 -16.17
C ASP A 143 21.18 12.63 -16.66
N GLU A 144 20.87 13.92 -16.51
CA GLU A 144 21.79 15.02 -16.82
C GLU A 144 23.04 14.99 -15.93
N GLN A 145 22.87 14.80 -14.62
CA GLN A 145 23.98 14.75 -13.67
C GLN A 145 24.86 13.52 -13.84
N ARG A 146 24.25 12.39 -14.22
CA ARG A 146 24.97 11.16 -14.56
C ARG A 146 25.81 11.33 -15.81
N THR A 147 25.26 11.96 -16.86
CA THR A 147 25.99 12.25 -18.11
C THR A 147 27.16 13.20 -17.88
N LYS A 148 27.04 14.13 -16.92
CA LYS A 148 28.08 15.09 -16.54
C LYS A 148 29.10 14.53 -15.54
N ASN A 149 29.04 13.23 -15.18
CA ASN A 149 29.87 12.59 -14.15
C ASN A 149 29.84 13.30 -12.78
N ILE A 150 28.76 14.02 -12.47
CA ILE A 150 28.57 14.66 -11.16
C ILE A 150 28.25 13.59 -10.10
N ILE A 151 27.51 12.55 -10.50
CA ILE A 151 27.32 11.33 -9.71
C ILE A 151 28.53 10.43 -9.96
N THR A 152 29.38 10.27 -8.95
CA THR A 152 30.67 9.57 -9.03
C THR A 152 30.55 8.05 -8.91
N ASP A 153 31.58 7.32 -9.34
CA ASP A 153 31.73 5.86 -9.14
C ASP A 153 32.11 5.47 -7.69
N SER A 154 32.20 6.42 -6.76
CA SER A 154 32.39 6.17 -5.33
C SER A 154 31.07 6.17 -4.56
N PRO A 155 30.96 5.38 -3.47
CA PRO A 155 29.76 5.36 -2.64
C PRO A 155 29.38 6.74 -2.10
N LEU A 156 28.15 7.16 -2.37
CA LEU A 156 27.61 8.44 -1.89
C LEU A 156 27.05 8.26 -0.48
N LYS A 157 27.43 9.16 0.43
CA LYS A 157 26.94 9.18 1.82
C LYS A 157 25.96 10.33 1.99
N LEU A 158 24.72 9.98 2.33
CA LEU A 158 23.64 10.92 2.56
C LEU A 158 23.12 10.80 3.99
N TYR A 159 22.60 11.90 4.51
CA TYR A 159 22.14 11.99 5.88
C TYR A 159 20.75 12.59 5.94
N ARG A 160 19.91 12.03 6.80
CA ARG A 160 18.59 12.58 7.15
C ARG A 160 18.37 12.47 8.65
N GLY A 161 17.99 13.57 9.29
CA GLY A 161 17.63 13.56 10.70
C GLY A 161 16.14 13.69 10.90
N GLN A 162 15.60 12.96 11.88
CA GLN A 162 14.20 13.09 12.27
C GLN A 162 13.94 12.49 13.66
N GLY A 163 12.73 12.72 14.17
CA GLY A 163 12.24 12.07 15.38
C GLY A 163 11.39 10.84 15.07
N LEU A 164 11.65 9.72 15.74
CA LEU A 164 10.75 8.56 15.76
C LEU A 164 10.07 8.44 17.11
N SER A 165 8.84 7.90 17.13
CA SER A 165 8.22 7.47 18.39
C SER A 165 9.03 6.32 18.99
N LEU A 166 8.90 6.10 20.31
CA LEU A 166 9.55 4.95 20.95
C LEU A 166 9.11 3.62 20.32
N GLU A 167 7.83 3.49 19.98
CA GLU A 167 7.28 2.29 19.32
C GLU A 167 7.89 2.06 17.92
N ASP A 168 7.96 3.11 17.09
CA ASP A 168 8.55 3.01 15.75
C ASP A 168 10.05 2.74 15.81
N PHE A 169 10.74 3.27 16.83
CA PHE A 169 12.15 2.96 17.06
C PHE A 169 12.35 1.51 17.49
N ASP A 170 11.54 0.99 18.42
CA ASP A 170 11.60 -0.42 18.82
C ASP A 170 11.35 -1.37 17.65
N LYS A 171 10.42 -1.01 16.75
CA LYS A 171 10.20 -1.73 15.48
C LYS A 171 11.45 -1.66 14.60
N THR A 172 12.00 -0.46 14.39
CA THR A 172 13.25 -0.27 13.62
C THR A 172 14.38 -1.14 14.16
N ASN A 173 14.53 -1.17 15.49
CA ASN A 173 15.59 -1.90 16.17
C ASN A 173 15.47 -3.43 16.01
N LYS A 174 14.25 -3.94 15.90
CA LYS A 174 13.97 -5.37 15.64
C LYS A 174 14.07 -5.75 14.15
N SER A 175 14.15 -4.76 13.26
CA SER A 175 14.14 -4.95 11.80
C SER A 175 15.52 -4.84 11.15
N ILE A 176 16.61 -5.01 11.91
CA ILE A 176 17.96 -5.11 11.34
C ILE A 176 17.99 -6.25 10.31
N GLY A 177 18.54 -5.96 9.14
CA GLY A 177 18.58 -6.87 7.98
C GLY A 177 17.34 -6.82 7.09
N GLN A 178 16.24 -6.18 7.50
CA GLN A 178 15.01 -6.09 6.71
C GLN A 178 15.00 -4.87 5.78
N LEU A 179 14.09 -4.90 4.79
CA LEU A 179 13.80 -3.75 3.93
C LEU A 179 12.99 -2.69 4.67
N MET A 180 13.21 -1.44 4.32
CA MET A 180 12.59 -0.23 4.83
C MET A 180 12.24 0.68 3.66
N SER A 181 10.96 1.03 3.50
CA SER A 181 10.50 1.96 2.45
C SER A 181 10.29 3.38 2.98
N PHE A 182 10.73 4.37 2.19
CA PHE A 182 10.31 5.75 2.29
C PHE A 182 9.21 6.01 1.25
N ASN A 183 7.96 6.11 1.72
CA ASN A 183 6.78 6.27 0.85
C ASN A 183 6.59 7.71 0.34
N ASN A 184 7.55 8.60 0.55
CA ASN A 184 7.52 10.01 0.17
C ASN A 184 8.74 10.41 -0.68
N PHE A 185 8.73 11.64 -1.21
CA PHE A 185 9.90 12.19 -1.89
C PHE A 185 10.99 12.46 -0.85
N LEU A 186 11.97 11.55 -0.79
CA LEU A 186 12.96 11.53 0.27
C LEU A 186 14.00 12.62 0.03
N SER A 187 13.93 13.67 0.85
CA SER A 187 14.93 14.74 0.92
C SER A 187 16.03 14.38 1.92
N THR A 188 17.29 14.58 1.50
CA THR A 188 18.49 14.23 2.25
C THR A 188 19.59 15.28 2.05
N SER A 189 20.59 15.28 2.94
CA SER A 189 21.72 16.20 2.87
C SER A 189 23.05 15.46 2.76
N LEU A 190 23.99 16.07 2.06
CA LEU A 190 25.41 15.68 2.08
C LEU A 190 26.10 16.06 3.41
N ASN A 191 25.50 16.97 4.19
CA ASN A 191 26.08 17.47 5.44
C ASN A 191 25.48 16.76 6.66
N ARG A 192 26.28 15.88 7.28
CA ARG A 192 25.90 15.15 8.50
C ARG A 192 25.39 16.06 9.62
N ASN A 193 26.02 17.21 9.83
CA ASN A 193 25.68 18.09 10.95
C ASN A 193 24.33 18.79 10.76
N VAL A 194 23.97 19.12 9.50
CA VAL A 194 22.66 19.67 9.17
C VAL A 194 21.58 18.67 9.56
N SER A 195 21.71 17.43 9.11
CA SER A 195 20.78 16.35 9.43
C SER A 195 20.78 16.02 10.93
N LEU A 196 21.94 16.03 11.60
CA LEU A 196 22.01 15.78 13.04
C LEU A 196 21.21 16.80 13.86
N ASN A 197 21.21 18.08 13.47
CA ASN A 197 20.40 19.10 14.15
C ASN A 197 18.91 18.76 14.09
N PHE A 198 18.40 18.23 12.98
CA PHE A 198 17.00 17.80 12.87
C PHE A 198 16.71 16.59 13.77
N ALA A 199 17.63 15.62 13.86
CA ALA A 199 17.50 14.50 14.79
C ALA A 199 17.45 14.95 16.25
N GLN A 200 18.29 15.93 16.62
CA GLN A 200 18.34 16.48 17.98
C GLN A 200 17.09 17.27 18.35
N GLN A 201 16.47 17.97 17.40
CA GLN A 201 15.23 18.71 17.66
C GLN A 201 14.09 17.81 18.15
N ALA A 202 14.08 16.54 17.73
CA ALA A 202 13.10 15.55 18.19
C ALA A 202 13.18 15.26 19.69
N LEU A 203 14.34 15.49 20.33
CA LEU A 203 14.56 15.22 21.75
C LEU A 203 13.74 16.13 22.68
N LYS A 204 13.18 17.23 22.14
CA LYS A 204 12.23 18.10 22.86
C LYS A 204 10.95 17.37 23.26
N ASP A 205 10.53 16.36 22.49
CA ASP A 205 9.39 15.50 22.81
C ASP A 205 9.90 14.30 23.60
N SER A 206 9.49 14.13 24.86
CA SER A 206 9.94 13.03 25.73
C SER A 206 9.57 11.64 25.21
N ASN A 207 8.57 11.54 24.34
CA ASN A 207 8.06 10.28 23.80
C ASN A 207 8.73 9.87 22.48
N LYS A 208 9.81 10.56 22.09
CA LYS A 208 10.54 10.33 20.85
C LYS A 208 12.00 10.01 21.05
N VAL A 209 12.64 9.50 20.02
CA VAL A 209 14.10 9.42 19.89
C VAL A 209 14.55 10.18 18.66
N GLY A 210 15.74 10.77 18.73
CA GLY A 210 16.40 11.38 17.59
C GLY A 210 17.08 10.32 16.74
N ILE A 211 16.82 10.32 15.44
CA ILE A 211 17.37 9.37 14.48
C ILE A 211 18.11 10.12 13.40
N LEU A 212 19.38 9.78 13.23
CA LEU A 212 20.20 10.13 12.08
C LEU A 212 20.28 8.92 11.15
N PHE A 213 19.53 8.95 10.06
CA PHE A 213 19.74 8.01 8.98
C PHE A 213 21.03 8.36 8.25
N HIS A 214 21.90 7.37 8.14
CA HIS A 214 23.14 7.41 7.38
C HIS A 214 22.99 6.45 6.21
N MET A 215 22.68 7.01 5.05
CA MET A 215 22.36 6.28 3.83
C MET A 215 23.61 6.16 2.95
N ILE A 216 23.92 4.94 2.53
CA ILE A 216 25.01 4.63 1.63
C ILE A 216 24.40 4.21 0.29
N ILE A 217 24.77 4.93 -0.75
CA ILE A 217 24.38 4.61 -2.12
C ILE A 217 25.59 4.00 -2.84
N ASP A 218 25.47 2.73 -3.21
CA ASP A 218 26.44 2.08 -4.08
C ASP A 218 26.17 2.46 -5.55
N PRO A 219 27.15 3.01 -6.28
CA PRO A 219 27.00 3.40 -7.69
C PRO A 219 26.65 2.22 -8.61
N THR A 220 27.03 1.00 -8.25
CA THR A 220 26.67 -0.22 -8.99
C THR A 220 25.16 -0.50 -8.92
N ILE A 221 24.53 -0.19 -7.78
CA ILE A 221 23.09 -0.27 -7.59
C ILE A 221 22.40 0.80 -8.44
N CYS A 222 22.91 2.03 -8.49
CA CYS A 222 22.37 3.08 -9.34
C CYS A 222 22.40 2.75 -10.83
N LYS A 223 23.45 2.07 -11.30
CA LYS A 223 23.56 1.61 -12.69
C LYS A 223 22.50 0.56 -13.06
N LYS A 224 21.97 -0.17 -12.07
CA LYS A 224 21.04 -1.28 -12.26
C LYS A 224 19.59 -0.98 -11.85
N SER A 225 19.37 -0.16 -10.82
CA SER A 225 18.08 -0.09 -10.12
C SER A 225 17.08 0.92 -10.68
N GLN A 226 17.48 1.77 -11.64
CA GLN A 226 16.61 2.83 -12.19
C GLN A 226 15.96 3.76 -11.14
N ILE A 227 16.38 3.76 -9.87
CA ILE A 227 15.81 4.63 -8.84
C ILE A 227 16.38 6.03 -9.00
N PRO A 228 15.57 7.04 -9.43
CA PRO A 228 16.10 8.35 -9.74
C PRO A 228 16.24 9.17 -8.46
N PHE A 229 17.37 9.83 -8.35
CA PHE A 229 17.67 10.84 -7.34
C PHE A 229 18.59 11.90 -7.94
N ALA A 230 18.51 13.14 -7.47
CA ALA A 230 19.33 14.21 -8.03
C ALA A 230 19.76 15.21 -6.97
N ASP A 231 20.91 15.83 -7.18
CA ASP A 231 21.28 17.07 -6.49
C ASP A 231 20.38 18.20 -6.99
N VAL A 232 19.43 18.61 -6.17
CA VAL A 232 18.44 19.63 -6.55
C VAL A 232 18.92 21.05 -6.29
N SER A 233 20.09 21.23 -5.66
CA SER A 233 20.65 22.54 -5.33
C SER A 233 20.65 23.54 -6.52
N PRO A 234 20.95 23.14 -7.77
CA PRO A 234 20.96 24.07 -8.91
C PRO A 234 19.58 24.60 -9.33
N VAL A 235 18.51 23.84 -9.07
CA VAL A 235 17.14 24.12 -9.56
C VAL A 235 16.15 24.40 -8.43
N SER A 236 16.53 24.17 -7.18
CA SER A 236 15.70 24.40 -6.00
C SER A 236 15.42 25.88 -5.76
N TYR A 237 14.41 26.15 -4.94
CA TYR A 237 14.08 27.50 -4.47
C TYR A 237 15.29 28.24 -3.88
N PHE A 238 16.14 27.50 -3.16
CA PHE A 238 17.30 28.03 -2.45
C PHE A 238 18.52 28.25 -3.35
N LYS A 239 18.50 27.82 -4.62
CA LYS A 239 19.52 28.09 -5.66
C LYS A 239 20.97 27.92 -5.17
N GLY A 240 21.32 26.72 -4.74
CA GLY A 240 22.70 26.36 -4.35
C GLY A 240 23.08 26.71 -2.91
N LYS A 241 22.18 27.31 -2.12
CA LYS A 241 22.44 27.62 -0.71
C LYS A 241 22.39 26.39 0.20
N GLU A 242 21.71 25.34 -0.22
CA GLU A 242 21.56 24.09 0.52
C GLU A 242 21.90 22.93 -0.40
N ALA A 243 22.77 22.03 0.08
CA ALA A 243 23.14 20.81 -0.61
C ALA A 243 22.11 19.71 -0.31
N GLU A 244 21.12 19.60 -1.19
CA GLU A 244 19.98 18.69 -1.06
C GLU A 244 20.00 17.64 -2.16
N ILE A 245 19.95 16.36 -1.76
CA ILE A 245 19.69 15.25 -2.67
C ILE A 245 18.24 14.81 -2.47
N LEU A 246 17.47 14.84 -3.56
CA LEU A 246 16.05 14.47 -3.57
C LEU A 246 15.86 13.17 -4.34
N PHE A 247 15.17 12.22 -3.72
CA PHE A 247 14.75 10.97 -4.34
C PHE A 247 13.28 11.01 -4.74
N THR A 248 12.96 10.20 -5.75
CA THR A 248 11.59 9.84 -6.08
C THR A 248 10.89 9.06 -4.94
N THR A 249 9.55 9.04 -4.95
CA THR A 249 8.78 8.23 -3.98
C THR A 249 9.06 6.73 -4.11
N HIS A 250 8.80 6.00 -3.01
CA HIS A 250 9.01 4.55 -2.89
C HIS A 250 10.49 4.18 -3.05
N THR A 251 11.34 4.84 -2.27
CA THR A 251 12.77 4.49 -2.18
C THR A 251 12.96 3.47 -1.06
N ILE A 252 13.57 2.33 -1.37
CA ILE A 252 13.76 1.21 -0.43
C ILE A 252 15.22 1.11 0.00
N PHE A 253 15.42 0.90 1.29
CA PHE A 253 16.73 0.67 1.89
C PHE A 253 16.71 -0.60 2.73
N ARG A 254 17.88 -1.21 2.94
CA ARG A 254 18.09 -2.27 3.91
C ARG A 254 18.71 -1.67 5.17
N ILE A 255 18.25 -2.13 6.34
CA ILE A 255 18.76 -1.68 7.63
C ILE A 255 20.00 -2.48 8.00
N ASP A 256 21.18 -1.88 7.93
CA ASP A 256 22.44 -2.61 8.13
C ASP A 256 22.81 -2.71 9.61
N ARG A 257 22.78 -1.55 10.30
CA ARG A 257 23.14 -1.44 11.71
C ARG A 257 22.48 -0.24 12.35
N ILE A 258 22.28 -0.33 13.65
CA ILE A 258 21.78 0.76 14.49
C ILE A 258 22.78 0.92 15.62
N LYS A 259 23.22 2.15 15.86
CA LYS A 259 24.13 2.47 16.96
C LYS A 259 23.69 3.74 17.66
N GLN A 260 23.96 3.81 18.95
CA GLN A 260 23.73 5.03 19.71
C GLN A 260 24.78 6.09 19.32
N ILE A 261 24.38 7.36 19.31
CA ILE A 261 25.29 8.49 19.15
C ILE A 261 25.51 9.09 20.53
N ASP A 262 26.74 8.99 21.02
CA ASP A 262 27.14 9.68 22.25
C ASP A 262 27.01 11.19 22.06
N HIS A 263 26.06 11.79 22.77
CA HIS A 263 25.83 13.23 22.78
C HIS A 263 25.54 13.68 24.21
N GLU A 264 26.14 14.80 24.61
CA GLU A 264 26.13 15.33 25.97
C GLU A 264 24.74 15.17 26.64
N HIS A 265 24.69 14.26 27.63
CA HIS A 265 23.58 14.01 28.55
C HIS A 265 22.29 13.43 27.94
N THR A 266 22.35 12.74 26.80
CA THR A 266 21.19 12.02 26.24
C THR A 266 21.56 10.67 25.66
N ASP A 267 20.78 9.65 26.01
CA ASP A 267 20.82 8.29 25.48
C ASP A 267 19.79 8.07 24.34
N ARG A 268 19.05 9.11 23.95
CA ARG A 268 17.91 9.04 23.02
C ARG A 268 18.25 9.42 21.58
N LEU A 269 19.53 9.40 21.22
CA LEU A 269 20.02 9.78 19.89
C LEU A 269 20.74 8.61 19.22
N TRP A 270 20.34 8.26 18.01
CA TRP A 270 20.79 7.04 17.33
C TRP A 270 21.15 7.29 15.86
N GLU A 271 22.13 6.57 15.35
CA GLU A 271 22.50 6.50 13.93
C GLU A 271 22.00 5.16 13.36
N VAL A 272 21.20 5.23 12.30
CA VAL A 272 20.69 4.07 11.57
C VAL A 272 21.37 4.05 10.21
N ASN A 273 22.18 3.03 9.98
CA ASN A 273 22.82 2.82 8.68
C ASN A 273 21.86 2.12 7.74
N LEU A 274 21.76 2.68 6.54
CA LEU A 274 20.90 2.21 5.48
C LEU A 274 21.69 2.02 4.19
N THR A 275 21.48 0.91 3.50
CA THR A 275 22.01 0.69 2.14
C THR A 275 20.86 0.73 1.14
N LEU A 276 21.00 1.51 0.06
CA LEU A 276 19.98 1.59 -0.98
C LEU A 276 19.79 0.22 -1.63
N VAL A 277 18.55 -0.20 -1.82
CA VAL A 277 18.21 -1.51 -2.41
C VAL A 277 17.82 -1.32 -3.87
N GLY A 278 18.34 -2.19 -4.74
CA GLY A 278 18.05 -2.20 -6.17
C GLY A 278 17.02 -3.24 -6.58
N ASN A 279 16.62 -3.21 -7.85
CA ASN A 279 15.65 -4.16 -8.41
C ASN A 279 16.18 -5.61 -8.50
N ASP A 280 17.48 -5.82 -8.32
CA ASP A 280 18.14 -7.12 -8.27
C ASP A 280 18.12 -7.77 -6.88
N ASP A 281 17.61 -7.07 -5.87
CA ASP A 281 17.45 -7.62 -4.52
C ASP A 281 16.34 -8.69 -4.50
N GLN A 282 16.70 -9.87 -3.98
CA GLN A 282 15.81 -11.04 -3.98
C GLN A 282 14.54 -10.79 -3.16
N ASP A 283 14.68 -10.23 -1.96
CA ASP A 283 13.54 -9.97 -1.07
C ASP A 283 12.57 -8.97 -1.72
N LEU A 284 13.10 -7.91 -2.33
CA LEU A 284 12.29 -6.92 -3.03
C LEU A 284 11.58 -7.53 -4.25
N ASN A 285 12.30 -8.35 -5.02
CA ASN A 285 11.72 -8.97 -6.21
C ASN A 285 10.63 -9.98 -5.88
N GLU A 286 10.81 -10.81 -4.84
CA GLU A 286 9.79 -11.74 -4.35
C GLU A 286 8.53 -10.99 -3.90
N LEU A 287 8.67 -9.92 -3.11
CA LEU A 287 7.54 -9.08 -2.69
C LEU A 287 6.84 -8.40 -3.87
N THR A 288 7.61 -7.82 -4.78
CA THR A 288 7.07 -7.13 -5.95
C THR A 288 6.31 -8.11 -6.85
N THR A 289 6.87 -9.30 -7.05
CA THR A 289 6.25 -10.37 -7.83
C THR A 289 4.97 -10.84 -7.15
N HIS A 290 5.00 -11.12 -5.85
CA HIS A 290 3.84 -11.55 -5.09
C HIS A 290 2.69 -10.53 -5.15
N VAL A 291 2.99 -9.25 -4.90
CA VAL A 291 1.97 -8.18 -4.95
C VAL A 291 1.47 -7.98 -6.38
N ARG A 292 2.35 -8.08 -7.38
CA ARG A 292 1.92 -8.02 -8.78
C ARG A 292 1.07 -9.23 -9.15
N GLU A 293 1.37 -10.44 -8.71
CA GLU A 293 0.56 -11.64 -8.96
C GLU A 293 -0.81 -11.57 -8.27
N GLU A 294 -0.85 -11.09 -7.02
CA GLU A 294 -2.10 -10.83 -6.28
C GLU A 294 -3.02 -9.83 -7.03
N ILE A 295 -2.43 -8.95 -7.83
CA ILE A 295 -3.11 -7.87 -8.56
C ILE A 295 -3.34 -8.21 -10.05
N ASN A 296 -2.48 -9.03 -10.64
CA ASN A 296 -2.37 -9.28 -12.08
C ASN A 296 -2.57 -10.75 -12.43
N SER A 297 -3.83 -11.13 -12.67
CA SER A 297 -4.16 -12.36 -13.39
C SER A 297 -4.58 -12.12 -14.85
N LYS A 298 -3.81 -11.33 -15.64
CA LYS A 298 -3.82 -11.22 -17.14
C LYS A 298 -4.46 -9.95 -17.79
N ALA A 299 -3.79 -8.78 -17.78
CA ALA A 299 -3.84 -7.77 -18.88
C ALA A 299 -3.02 -6.50 -18.56
N PRO A 300 -2.47 -5.78 -19.56
CA PRO A 300 -1.81 -4.49 -19.38
C PRO A 300 -2.86 -3.42 -19.03
N ARG A 301 -2.69 -2.73 -17.89
CA ARG A 301 -3.66 -1.74 -17.38
C ARG A 301 -3.13 -0.33 -17.64
N ARG A 302 -3.92 0.52 -18.32
CA ARG A 302 -3.69 1.98 -18.31
C ARG A 302 -3.65 2.48 -16.85
N GLY A 303 -2.79 3.45 -16.55
CA GLY A 303 -2.65 4.05 -15.21
C GLY A 303 -3.95 4.33 -14.45
N TRP A 304 -4.99 4.89 -15.10
CA TRP A 304 -6.30 5.12 -14.46
C TRP A 304 -7.02 3.82 -14.03
N SER A 305 -6.94 2.76 -14.82
CA SER A 305 -7.56 1.46 -14.52
C SER A 305 -6.83 0.77 -13.36
N GLN A 306 -5.50 0.88 -13.34
CA GLN A 306 -4.66 0.36 -12.26
C GLN A 306 -4.93 1.12 -10.95
N LEU A 307 -5.00 2.45 -11.01
CA LEU A 307 -5.34 3.31 -9.88
C LEU A 307 -6.69 2.90 -9.26
N ALA A 308 -7.76 2.83 -10.06
CA ALA A 308 -9.08 2.43 -9.55
C ALA A 308 -9.06 1.03 -8.89
N PHE A 309 -8.26 0.11 -9.41
CA PHE A 309 -8.11 -1.22 -8.81
C PHE A 309 -7.39 -1.16 -7.46
N ILE A 310 -6.32 -0.37 -7.35
CA ILE A 310 -5.61 -0.16 -6.09
C ILE A 310 -6.58 0.45 -5.06
N LEU A 311 -7.43 1.39 -5.47
CA LEU A 311 -8.45 1.99 -4.59
C LEU A 311 -9.41 0.96 -4.00
N LEU A 312 -9.85 -0.01 -4.79
CA LEU A 312 -10.69 -1.08 -4.28
C LEU A 312 -9.97 -1.94 -3.22
N LYS A 313 -8.68 -2.20 -3.43
CA LYS A 313 -7.86 -3.00 -2.51
C LYS A 313 -7.58 -2.29 -1.19
N VAL A 314 -7.41 -0.97 -1.22
CA VAL A 314 -7.23 -0.17 0.01
C VAL A 314 -8.56 0.19 0.69
N GLY A 315 -9.69 -0.37 0.24
CA GLY A 315 -10.99 -0.20 0.89
C GLY A 315 -11.74 1.08 0.49
N GLU A 316 -11.45 1.64 -0.68
CA GLU A 316 -12.03 2.89 -1.20
C GLU A 316 -12.90 2.66 -2.46
N PRO A 317 -13.96 1.82 -2.39
CA PRO A 317 -14.70 1.37 -3.56
C PRO A 317 -15.50 2.49 -4.26
N ALA A 318 -15.95 3.51 -3.53
CA ALA A 318 -16.69 4.65 -4.10
C ALA A 318 -15.80 5.51 -5.02
N LYS A 319 -14.54 5.72 -4.64
CA LYS A 319 -13.57 6.45 -5.48
C LYS A 319 -13.22 5.65 -6.73
N ALA A 320 -13.06 4.34 -6.58
CA ALA A 320 -12.84 3.44 -7.72
C ALA A 320 -14.01 3.45 -8.71
N GLU A 321 -15.26 3.41 -8.20
CA GLU A 321 -16.47 3.49 -9.03
C GLU A 321 -16.47 4.74 -9.91
N ASN A 322 -16.14 5.91 -9.33
CA ASN A 322 -16.06 7.17 -10.07
C ASN A 322 -15.06 7.09 -11.23
N ILE A 323 -13.87 6.53 -11.00
CA ILE A 323 -12.85 6.38 -12.04
C ILE A 323 -13.33 5.43 -13.14
N TYR A 324 -13.92 4.28 -12.81
CA TYR A 324 -14.41 3.35 -13.83
C TYR A 324 -15.56 3.94 -14.65
N LYS A 325 -16.48 4.71 -14.04
CA LYS A 325 -17.51 5.44 -14.77
C LYS A 325 -16.94 6.47 -15.73
N LEU A 326 -15.85 7.17 -15.34
CA LEU A 326 -15.15 8.10 -16.23
C LEU A 326 -14.48 7.37 -17.39
N LEU A 327 -13.87 6.21 -17.14
CA LEU A 327 -13.24 5.40 -18.18
C LEU A 327 -14.25 4.88 -19.21
N LEU A 328 -15.43 4.46 -18.76
CA LEU A 328 -16.52 4.02 -19.65
C LEU A 328 -17.07 5.10 -20.58
N ARG A 329 -16.83 6.39 -20.31
CA ARG A 329 -17.24 7.50 -21.19
C ARG A 329 -16.29 7.70 -22.37
N LYS A 330 -15.12 7.05 -22.37
CA LYS A 330 -14.15 7.13 -23.46
C LYS A 330 -14.50 6.14 -24.57
N GLU A 331 -13.93 6.34 -25.76
CA GLU A 331 -14.00 5.34 -26.83
C GLU A 331 -13.19 4.09 -26.40
N LEU A 332 -13.85 2.94 -26.39
CA LEU A 332 -13.32 1.67 -25.87
C LEU A 332 -13.73 0.52 -26.79
N SER A 333 -12.85 -0.46 -26.94
CA SER A 333 -13.22 -1.76 -27.50
C SER A 333 -14.23 -2.48 -26.60
N ASP A 334 -14.98 -3.43 -27.15
CA ASP A 334 -15.96 -4.20 -26.39
C ASP A 334 -15.32 -4.99 -25.25
N ILE A 335 -14.11 -5.53 -25.46
CA ILE A 335 -13.36 -6.25 -24.43
C ILE A 335 -12.97 -5.32 -23.27
N GLU A 336 -12.46 -4.11 -23.56
CA GLU A 336 -12.14 -3.13 -22.53
C GLU A 336 -13.39 -2.68 -21.77
N ARG A 337 -14.50 -2.49 -22.48
CA ARG A 337 -15.79 -2.11 -21.87
C ARG A 337 -16.28 -3.20 -20.92
N ALA A 338 -16.20 -4.47 -21.32
CA ALA A 338 -16.57 -5.61 -20.49
C ALA A 338 -15.73 -5.69 -19.20
N ASP A 339 -14.41 -5.46 -19.30
CA ASP A 339 -13.49 -5.41 -18.14
C ASP A 339 -13.85 -4.29 -17.15
N TYR A 340 -14.18 -3.08 -17.64
CA TYR A 340 -14.60 -1.98 -16.75
C TYR A 340 -15.95 -2.24 -16.09
N TYR A 341 -16.93 -2.81 -16.80
CA TYR A 341 -18.18 -3.24 -16.17
C TYR A 341 -17.94 -4.33 -15.12
N HIS A 342 -17.01 -5.26 -15.38
CA HIS A 342 -16.67 -6.30 -14.42
C HIS A 342 -16.09 -5.69 -13.14
N LYS A 343 -15.17 -4.73 -13.27
CA LYS A 343 -14.58 -4.00 -12.14
C LYS A 343 -15.59 -3.13 -11.38
N LEU A 344 -16.53 -2.49 -12.08
CA LEU A 344 -17.67 -1.81 -11.45
C LEU A 344 -18.55 -2.76 -10.66
N GLY A 345 -18.82 -3.95 -11.21
CA GLY A 345 -19.57 -5.00 -10.52
C GLY A 345 -18.92 -5.35 -9.18
N TRP A 346 -17.59 -5.52 -9.17
CA TRP A 346 -16.84 -5.77 -7.94
C TRP A 346 -16.89 -4.58 -6.96
N ALA A 347 -16.73 -3.34 -7.47
CA ALA A 347 -16.85 -2.13 -6.65
C ALA A 347 -18.22 -2.03 -5.96
N TYR A 348 -19.31 -2.18 -6.71
CA TYR A 348 -20.67 -2.16 -6.16
C TYR A 348 -20.91 -3.27 -5.16
N ASN A 349 -20.42 -4.49 -5.42
CA ASN A 349 -20.55 -5.59 -4.49
C ASN A 349 -19.86 -5.28 -3.15
N ASN A 350 -18.67 -4.66 -3.18
CA ASN A 350 -17.96 -4.24 -1.96
C ASN A 350 -18.67 -3.12 -1.21
N MET A 351 -19.46 -2.28 -1.90
CA MET A 351 -20.32 -1.26 -1.28
C MET A 351 -21.65 -1.80 -0.76
N GLY A 352 -21.97 -3.09 -0.98
CA GLY A 352 -23.27 -3.66 -0.65
C GLY A 352 -24.39 -3.29 -1.65
N GLU A 353 -24.04 -2.64 -2.76
CA GLU A 353 -24.96 -2.18 -3.82
C GLU A 353 -25.25 -3.32 -4.82
N TYR A 354 -25.78 -4.43 -4.31
CA TYR A 354 -25.84 -5.70 -5.04
C TYR A 354 -26.64 -5.63 -6.36
N SER A 355 -27.70 -4.83 -6.44
CA SER A 355 -28.47 -4.66 -7.69
C SER A 355 -27.63 -3.98 -8.79
N LYS A 356 -26.82 -2.97 -8.43
CA LYS A 356 -25.90 -2.32 -9.37
C LYS A 356 -24.75 -3.25 -9.75
N ALA A 357 -24.28 -4.06 -8.80
CA ALA A 357 -23.26 -5.07 -9.03
C ALA A 357 -23.72 -6.11 -10.06
N LEU A 358 -24.93 -6.64 -9.87
CA LEU A 358 -25.55 -7.61 -10.78
C LEU A 358 -25.70 -7.02 -12.18
N SER A 359 -26.30 -5.83 -12.30
CA SER A 359 -26.47 -5.15 -13.58
C SER A 359 -25.12 -4.95 -14.30
N SER A 360 -24.06 -4.58 -13.58
CA SER A 360 -22.73 -4.41 -14.18
C SER A 360 -22.14 -5.74 -14.66
N HIS A 361 -22.27 -6.83 -13.89
CA HIS A 361 -21.81 -8.15 -14.32
C HIS A 361 -22.64 -8.75 -15.46
N GLU A 362 -23.94 -8.46 -15.52
CA GLU A 362 -24.80 -8.83 -16.65
C GLU A 362 -24.38 -8.10 -17.93
N GLN A 363 -24.06 -6.81 -17.85
CA GLN A 363 -23.50 -6.04 -18.98
C GLN A 363 -22.16 -6.62 -19.45
N THR A 364 -21.27 -7.01 -18.53
CA THR A 364 -20.04 -7.75 -18.88
C THR A 364 -20.36 -9.04 -19.63
N LEU A 365 -21.29 -9.84 -19.10
CA LEU A 365 -21.67 -11.13 -19.68
C LEU A 365 -22.28 -10.96 -21.08
N GLU A 366 -23.17 -10.00 -21.28
CA GLU A 366 -23.81 -9.70 -22.57
C GLU A 366 -22.76 -9.36 -23.64
N ILE A 367 -21.83 -8.44 -23.31
CA ILE A 367 -20.74 -8.09 -24.23
C ILE A 367 -19.89 -9.31 -24.55
N GLN A 368 -19.49 -10.10 -23.54
CA GLN A 368 -18.67 -11.28 -23.75
C GLN A 368 -19.39 -12.36 -24.58
N GLN A 369 -20.70 -12.55 -24.42
CA GLN A 369 -21.49 -13.51 -25.21
C GLN A 369 -21.51 -13.14 -26.70
N THR A 370 -21.48 -11.83 -27.01
CA THR A 370 -21.39 -11.36 -28.41
C THR A 370 -19.98 -11.45 -28.98
N ALA A 371 -18.95 -11.21 -28.15
CA ALA A 371 -17.57 -11.08 -28.60
C ALA A 371 -16.75 -12.38 -28.54
N LEU A 372 -17.16 -13.38 -27.76
CA LEU A 372 -16.38 -14.57 -27.45
C LEU A 372 -17.13 -15.87 -27.77
N PRO A 373 -16.42 -16.99 -28.02
CA PRO A 373 -17.05 -18.30 -28.19
C PRO A 373 -17.86 -18.74 -26.94
N PRO A 374 -18.92 -19.57 -27.10
CA PRO A 374 -19.80 -19.96 -25.98
C PRO A 374 -19.12 -20.65 -24.80
N ASN A 375 -17.97 -21.31 -25.03
CA ASN A 375 -17.20 -22.00 -24.00
C ASN A 375 -15.96 -21.20 -23.55
N HIS A 376 -15.91 -19.89 -23.80
CA HIS A 376 -14.75 -19.10 -23.41
C HIS A 376 -14.66 -18.97 -21.86
N PRO A 377 -13.48 -19.17 -21.24
CA PRO A 377 -13.33 -19.11 -19.78
C PRO A 377 -13.79 -17.81 -19.12
N ASP A 378 -13.75 -16.68 -19.85
CA ASP A 378 -14.24 -15.40 -19.32
C ASP A 378 -15.77 -15.39 -19.09
N LEU A 379 -16.55 -16.16 -19.87
CA LEU A 379 -17.98 -16.33 -19.62
C LEU A 379 -18.22 -17.04 -18.29
N ALA A 380 -17.44 -18.09 -18.00
CA ALA A 380 -17.51 -18.80 -16.72
C ALA A 380 -17.15 -17.87 -15.56
N ARG A 381 -16.11 -17.03 -15.71
CA ARG A 381 -15.76 -16.01 -14.71
C ARG A 381 -16.92 -15.07 -14.45
N SER A 382 -17.61 -14.58 -15.49
CA SER A 382 -18.77 -13.71 -15.34
C SER A 382 -19.92 -14.38 -14.59
N TYR A 383 -20.26 -15.64 -14.92
CA TYR A 383 -21.24 -16.42 -14.15
C TYR A 383 -20.83 -16.62 -12.69
N SER A 384 -19.55 -16.92 -12.41
CA SER A 384 -19.05 -17.05 -11.05
C SER A 384 -19.22 -15.75 -10.24
N ASN A 385 -18.94 -14.59 -10.85
CA ASN A 385 -19.10 -13.29 -10.19
C ASN A 385 -20.57 -12.97 -9.91
N ILE A 386 -21.47 -13.26 -10.85
CA ILE A 386 -22.92 -13.18 -10.63
C ILE A 386 -23.33 -14.09 -9.46
N GLY A 387 -22.77 -15.31 -9.38
CA GLY A 387 -22.96 -16.22 -8.26
C GLY A 387 -22.52 -15.64 -6.92
N ILE A 388 -21.39 -14.93 -6.87
CA ILE A 388 -20.91 -14.22 -5.67
C ILE A 388 -21.92 -13.16 -5.24
N VAL A 389 -22.43 -12.35 -6.18
CA VAL A 389 -23.40 -11.29 -5.87
C VAL A 389 -24.71 -11.89 -5.33
N TYR A 390 -25.26 -12.92 -5.99
CA TYR A 390 -26.46 -13.59 -5.50
C TYR A 390 -26.27 -14.21 -4.12
N LYS A 391 -25.10 -14.81 -3.85
CA LYS A 391 -24.78 -15.35 -2.52
C LYS A 391 -24.79 -14.23 -1.48
N ASN A 392 -24.19 -13.07 -1.76
CA ASN A 392 -24.17 -11.93 -0.84
C ASN A 392 -25.56 -11.32 -0.62
N MET A 393 -26.47 -11.45 -1.59
CA MET A 393 -27.89 -11.09 -1.44
C MET A 393 -28.71 -12.13 -0.64
N GLY A 394 -28.15 -13.30 -0.32
CA GLY A 394 -28.90 -14.42 0.28
C GLY A 394 -29.74 -15.23 -0.73
N GLU A 395 -29.60 -14.96 -2.03
CA GLU A 395 -30.33 -15.63 -3.11
C GLU A 395 -29.63 -16.95 -3.49
N HIS A 396 -29.56 -17.88 -2.54
CA HIS A 396 -28.73 -19.09 -2.62
C HIS A 396 -29.00 -19.96 -3.86
N SER A 397 -30.27 -20.15 -4.26
CA SER A 397 -30.62 -20.94 -5.45
C SER A 397 -30.06 -20.33 -6.73
N LYS A 398 -30.15 -19.00 -6.89
CA LYS A 398 -29.59 -18.30 -8.07
C LYS A 398 -28.06 -18.31 -8.05
N ALA A 399 -27.46 -18.23 -6.87
CA ALA A 399 -26.02 -18.37 -6.71
C ALA A 399 -25.52 -19.76 -7.17
N LEU A 400 -26.17 -20.83 -6.73
CA LEU A 400 -25.86 -22.20 -7.14
C LEU A 400 -25.99 -22.37 -8.65
N SER A 401 -27.10 -21.96 -9.25
CA SER A 401 -27.29 -22.05 -10.72
C SER A 401 -26.22 -21.29 -11.50
N SER A 402 -25.76 -20.14 -10.99
CA SER A 402 -24.69 -19.37 -11.62
C SER A 402 -23.34 -20.08 -11.53
N TYR A 403 -23.00 -20.66 -10.38
CA TYR A 403 -21.77 -21.44 -10.24
C TYR A 403 -21.80 -22.76 -11.04
N GLU A 404 -22.95 -23.42 -11.12
CA GLU A 404 -23.15 -24.62 -11.94
C GLU A 404 -22.93 -24.30 -13.43
N ARG A 405 -23.47 -23.18 -13.91
CA ARG A 405 -23.24 -22.72 -15.28
C ARG A 405 -21.78 -22.38 -15.55
N SER A 406 -21.10 -21.78 -14.56
CA SER A 406 -19.64 -21.56 -14.63
C SER A 406 -18.88 -22.88 -14.75
N LEU A 407 -19.19 -23.87 -13.90
CA LEU A 407 -18.57 -25.20 -13.94
C LEU A 407 -18.80 -25.92 -15.27
N GLU A 408 -20.01 -25.84 -15.84
CA GLU A 408 -20.32 -26.46 -17.13
C GLU A 408 -19.38 -25.93 -18.23
N ILE A 409 -19.21 -24.61 -18.32
CA ILE A 409 -18.29 -23.98 -19.28
C ILE A 409 -16.85 -24.40 -18.99
N GLN A 410 -16.41 -24.34 -17.73
CA GLN A 410 -15.04 -24.67 -17.33
C GLN A 410 -14.69 -26.13 -17.61
N ASN A 411 -15.60 -27.07 -17.38
CA ASN A 411 -15.37 -28.50 -17.64
C ASN A 411 -15.17 -28.81 -19.13
N ILE A 412 -15.72 -27.98 -20.02
CA ILE A 412 -15.51 -28.09 -21.47
C ILE A 412 -14.22 -27.38 -21.89
N ALA A 413 -13.94 -26.22 -21.30
CA ALA A 413 -12.90 -25.31 -21.76
C ALA A 413 -11.51 -25.57 -21.14
N LEU A 414 -11.45 -26.20 -19.96
CA LEU A 414 -10.25 -26.29 -19.14
C LEU A 414 -9.92 -27.75 -18.77
N PRO A 415 -8.64 -28.07 -18.50
CA PRO A 415 -8.26 -29.35 -17.92
C PRO A 415 -8.95 -29.61 -16.56
N SER A 416 -9.18 -30.88 -16.24
CA SER A 416 -9.89 -31.29 -15.01
C SER A 416 -9.19 -30.89 -13.69
N ASN A 417 -7.89 -30.59 -13.75
CA ASN A 417 -7.09 -30.10 -12.63
C ASN A 417 -6.87 -28.57 -12.66
N HIS A 418 -7.61 -27.81 -13.46
CA HIS A 418 -7.44 -26.36 -13.52
C HIS A 418 -8.00 -25.68 -12.25
N THR A 419 -7.28 -24.71 -11.69
CA THR A 419 -7.62 -24.03 -10.43
C THR A 419 -8.96 -23.29 -10.47
N ASP A 420 -9.36 -22.76 -11.63
CA ASP A 420 -10.69 -22.14 -11.83
C ASP A 420 -11.86 -23.09 -11.47
N LEU A 421 -11.72 -24.40 -11.70
CA LEU A 421 -12.73 -25.39 -11.27
C LEU A 421 -12.80 -25.46 -9.75
N ALA A 422 -11.65 -25.46 -9.06
CA ALA A 422 -11.58 -25.44 -7.61
C ALA A 422 -12.27 -24.20 -7.02
N SER A 423 -12.03 -23.02 -7.62
CA SER A 423 -12.68 -21.76 -7.21
C SER A 423 -14.21 -21.82 -7.33
N SER A 424 -14.74 -22.45 -8.39
CA SER A 424 -16.20 -22.64 -8.54
C SER A 424 -16.75 -23.60 -7.48
N TYR A 425 -16.08 -24.72 -7.19
CA TYR A 425 -16.48 -25.62 -6.09
C TYR A 425 -16.41 -24.96 -4.72
N LEU A 426 -15.40 -24.13 -4.46
CA LEU A 426 -15.30 -23.32 -3.25
C LEU A 426 -16.49 -22.35 -3.13
N GLY A 427 -16.88 -21.71 -4.23
CA GLY A 427 -18.07 -20.86 -4.30
C GLY A 427 -19.36 -21.61 -3.93
N ILE A 428 -19.57 -22.79 -4.51
CA ILE A 428 -20.71 -23.67 -4.20
C ILE A 428 -20.69 -24.10 -2.73
N GLY A 429 -19.52 -24.49 -2.22
CA GLY A 429 -19.34 -24.85 -0.81
C GLY A 429 -19.72 -23.72 0.13
N ASN A 430 -19.32 -22.48 -0.18
CA ASN A 430 -19.70 -21.30 0.59
C ASN A 430 -21.21 -21.04 0.58
N VAL A 431 -21.90 -21.30 -0.54
CA VAL A 431 -23.36 -21.17 -0.62
C VAL A 431 -24.03 -22.20 0.29
N TYR A 432 -23.63 -23.48 0.19
CA TYR A 432 -24.18 -24.53 1.05
C TYR A 432 -23.86 -24.30 2.54
N TYR A 433 -22.68 -23.79 2.87
CA TYR A 433 -22.32 -23.42 4.24
C TYR A 433 -23.26 -22.34 4.78
N SER A 434 -23.54 -21.31 3.98
CA SER A 434 -24.46 -20.22 4.36
C SER A 434 -25.89 -20.71 4.58
N MET A 435 -26.29 -21.81 3.91
CA MET A 435 -27.58 -22.47 4.09
C MET A 435 -27.62 -23.43 5.29
N GLY A 436 -26.50 -23.68 5.99
CA GLY A 436 -26.39 -24.70 7.03
C GLY A 436 -26.33 -26.14 6.50
N GLU A 437 -26.15 -26.32 5.19
CA GLU A 437 -26.07 -27.62 4.51
C GLU A 437 -24.63 -28.17 4.57
N TYR A 438 -24.13 -28.36 5.80
CA TYR A 438 -22.72 -28.63 6.08
C TYR A 438 -22.14 -29.84 5.33
N SER A 439 -22.92 -30.92 5.17
CA SER A 439 -22.48 -32.10 4.41
C SER A 439 -22.24 -31.81 2.93
N LYS A 440 -23.08 -30.98 2.28
CA LYS A 440 -22.90 -30.59 0.87
C LYS A 440 -21.75 -29.60 0.71
N ALA A 441 -21.61 -28.69 1.68
CA ALA A 441 -20.48 -27.77 1.73
C ALA A 441 -19.14 -28.53 1.85
N LEU A 442 -19.07 -29.52 2.74
CA LEU A 442 -17.89 -30.38 2.93
C LEU A 442 -17.47 -31.05 1.62
N LEU A 443 -18.40 -31.73 0.94
CA LEU A 443 -18.12 -32.40 -0.34
C LEU A 443 -17.57 -31.43 -1.39
N SER A 444 -18.12 -30.21 -1.44
CA SER A 444 -17.68 -29.18 -2.39
C SER A 444 -16.27 -28.68 -2.06
N TYR A 445 -15.97 -28.43 -0.78
CA TYR A 445 -14.63 -28.02 -0.34
C TYR A 445 -13.59 -29.13 -0.50
N GLU A 446 -13.94 -30.39 -0.24
CA GLU A 446 -13.06 -31.54 -0.47
C GLU A 446 -12.72 -31.69 -1.96
N ARG A 447 -13.70 -31.49 -2.85
CA ARG A 447 -13.47 -31.50 -4.30
C ARG A 447 -12.55 -30.36 -4.75
N SER A 448 -12.75 -29.15 -4.21
CA SER A 448 -11.85 -28.01 -4.43
C SER A 448 -10.42 -28.34 -3.98
N LEU A 449 -10.27 -28.91 -2.77
CA LEU A 449 -8.99 -29.28 -2.20
C LEU A 449 -8.27 -30.36 -3.02
N GLU A 450 -9.00 -31.36 -3.54
CA GLU A 450 -8.45 -32.41 -4.39
C GLU A 450 -7.83 -31.83 -5.67
N ILE A 451 -8.54 -30.92 -6.35
CA ILE A 451 -8.04 -30.23 -7.54
C ILE A 451 -6.79 -29.40 -7.20
N GLN A 452 -6.85 -28.61 -6.12
CA GLN A 452 -5.73 -27.76 -5.70
C GLN A 452 -4.48 -28.57 -5.34
N LYS A 453 -4.61 -29.74 -4.70
CA LYS A 453 -3.47 -30.61 -4.37
C LYS A 453 -2.72 -31.13 -5.61
N ILE A 454 -3.42 -31.26 -6.74
CA ILE A 454 -2.81 -31.68 -8.01
C ILE A 454 -2.21 -30.47 -8.74
N ALA A 455 -2.88 -29.32 -8.66
CA ALA A 455 -2.54 -28.14 -9.45
C ALA A 455 -1.46 -27.23 -8.82
N LEU A 456 -1.32 -27.25 -7.49
CA LEU A 456 -0.55 -26.25 -6.74
C LEU A 456 0.58 -26.88 -5.90
N PRO A 457 1.65 -26.12 -5.60
CA PRO A 457 2.68 -26.55 -4.65
C PRO A 457 2.09 -26.88 -3.26
N PRO A 458 2.70 -27.81 -2.50
CA PRO A 458 2.16 -28.26 -1.21
C PRO A 458 1.91 -27.18 -0.14
N ASN A 459 2.61 -26.04 -0.25
CA ASN A 459 2.52 -24.93 0.70
C ASN A 459 1.76 -23.73 0.13
N HIS A 460 0.97 -23.90 -0.94
CA HIS A 460 0.23 -22.79 -1.54
C HIS A 460 -0.88 -22.27 -0.59
N PRO A 461 -1.07 -20.95 -0.42
CA PRO A 461 -2.09 -20.37 0.48
C PRO A 461 -3.52 -20.89 0.26
N ASP A 462 -3.91 -21.14 -0.99
CA ASP A 462 -5.23 -21.70 -1.33
C ASP A 462 -5.52 -23.05 -0.65
N LEU A 463 -4.50 -23.90 -0.48
CA LEU A 463 -4.64 -25.16 0.26
C LEU A 463 -4.98 -24.89 1.72
N ALA A 464 -4.32 -23.89 2.33
CA ALA A 464 -4.61 -23.51 3.71
C ALA A 464 -6.03 -22.95 3.87
N THR A 465 -6.51 -22.18 2.91
CA THR A 465 -7.89 -21.67 2.89
C THR A 465 -8.91 -22.82 2.81
N SER A 466 -8.69 -23.79 1.93
CA SER A 466 -9.55 -24.98 1.83
C SER A 466 -9.56 -25.79 3.13
N TYR A 467 -8.39 -26.06 3.74
CA TYR A 467 -8.33 -26.74 5.04
C TYR A 467 -9.01 -25.95 6.16
N ASN A 468 -8.89 -24.63 6.16
CA ASN A 468 -9.57 -23.79 7.15
C ASN A 468 -11.10 -23.88 7.03
N ASN A 469 -11.63 -23.83 5.80
CA ASN A 469 -13.06 -23.94 5.56
C ASN A 469 -13.59 -25.33 5.95
N ILE A 470 -12.85 -26.40 5.64
CA ILE A 470 -13.16 -27.76 6.10
C ILE A 470 -13.13 -27.85 7.64
N GLY A 471 -12.15 -27.17 8.28
CA GLY A 471 -12.07 -27.07 9.73
C GLY A 471 -13.30 -26.43 10.37
N ASN A 472 -13.75 -25.29 9.82
CA ASN A 472 -14.97 -24.60 10.25
C ASN A 472 -16.20 -25.51 10.11
N ILE A 473 -16.32 -26.25 9.00
CA ILE A 473 -17.43 -27.21 8.80
C ILE A 473 -17.44 -28.27 9.90
N TYR A 474 -16.30 -28.90 10.17
CA TYR A 474 -16.24 -29.91 11.21
C TYR A 474 -16.52 -29.33 12.60
N ASP A 475 -16.09 -28.08 12.88
CA ASP A 475 -16.39 -27.42 14.15
C ASP A 475 -17.91 -27.20 14.32
N ASP A 476 -18.59 -26.73 13.28
CA ASP A 476 -20.05 -26.52 13.31
C ASP A 476 -20.83 -27.84 13.34
N MET A 477 -20.27 -28.93 12.82
CA MET A 477 -20.82 -30.29 12.97
C MET A 477 -20.50 -30.92 14.35
N GLY A 478 -19.70 -30.28 15.21
CA GLY A 478 -19.27 -30.83 16.51
C GLY A 478 -18.15 -31.89 16.42
N GLU A 479 -17.56 -32.08 15.25
CA GLU A 479 -16.47 -33.03 14.98
C GLU A 479 -15.10 -32.41 15.33
N TYR A 480 -14.95 -31.97 16.59
CA TYR A 480 -13.84 -31.11 17.03
C TYR A 480 -12.44 -31.67 16.74
N SER A 481 -12.25 -32.99 16.79
CA SER A 481 -10.95 -33.61 16.46
C SER A 481 -10.57 -33.44 14.99
N LYS A 482 -11.54 -33.55 14.07
CA LYS A 482 -11.32 -33.33 12.63
C LYS A 482 -11.15 -31.84 12.31
N ALA A 483 -11.88 -30.98 13.04
CA ALA A 483 -11.74 -29.53 12.95
C ALA A 483 -10.32 -29.08 13.34
N LEU A 484 -9.82 -29.55 14.49
CA LEU A 484 -8.44 -29.26 14.94
C LEU A 484 -7.40 -29.71 13.91
N SER A 485 -7.48 -30.96 13.44
CA SER A 485 -6.56 -31.49 12.43
C SER A 485 -6.53 -30.61 11.15
N SER A 486 -7.70 -30.18 10.69
CA SER A 486 -7.82 -29.32 9.50
C SER A 486 -7.24 -27.92 9.75
N HIS A 487 -7.56 -27.29 10.89
CA HIS A 487 -7.01 -25.98 11.23
C HIS A 487 -5.50 -26.02 11.49
N GLU A 488 -4.98 -27.07 12.12
CA GLU A 488 -3.55 -27.27 12.33
C GLU A 488 -2.81 -27.42 11.00
N ARG A 489 -3.38 -28.17 10.04
CA ARG A 489 -2.81 -28.28 8.70
C ARG A 489 -2.82 -26.95 7.95
N SER A 490 -3.91 -26.19 8.06
CA SER A 490 -3.99 -24.81 7.54
C SER A 490 -2.90 -23.91 8.14
N LEU A 491 -2.72 -23.97 9.47
CA LEU A 491 -1.70 -23.21 10.19
C LEU A 491 -0.28 -23.62 9.77
N GLU A 492 -0.01 -24.90 9.59
CA GLU A 492 1.30 -25.40 9.15
C GLU A 492 1.67 -24.84 7.77
N ILE A 493 0.74 -24.90 6.81
CA ILE A 493 0.94 -24.34 5.47
C ILE A 493 1.19 -22.83 5.56
N ARG A 494 0.35 -22.11 6.31
CA ARG A 494 0.49 -20.65 6.50
C ARG A 494 1.80 -20.26 7.16
N LYS A 495 2.32 -21.04 8.12
CA LYS A 495 3.62 -20.78 8.76
C LYS A 495 4.80 -20.90 7.80
N VAL A 496 4.68 -21.75 6.79
CA VAL A 496 5.71 -21.91 5.76
C VAL A 496 5.56 -20.87 4.67
N ALA A 497 4.32 -20.56 4.28
CA ALA A 497 4.01 -19.68 3.15
C ALA A 497 4.01 -18.19 3.50
N LEU A 498 3.77 -17.84 4.77
CA LEU A 498 3.53 -16.48 5.21
C LEU A 498 4.53 -16.05 6.29
N PRO A 499 4.84 -14.74 6.37
CA PRO A 499 5.64 -14.21 7.45
C PRO A 499 5.03 -14.43 8.86
N PRO A 500 5.83 -14.49 9.94
CA PRO A 500 5.40 -14.94 11.27
C PRO A 500 4.23 -14.20 11.94
N ASN A 501 3.93 -12.94 11.57
CA ASN A 501 2.79 -12.17 12.12
C ASN A 501 1.77 -11.79 11.03
N HIS A 502 1.67 -12.57 9.95
CA HIS A 502 0.65 -12.35 8.93
C HIS A 502 -0.77 -12.47 9.55
N PRO A 503 -1.74 -11.60 9.20
CA PRO A 503 -3.11 -11.65 9.73
C PRO A 503 -3.76 -13.04 9.66
N ASP A 504 -3.53 -13.78 8.58
CA ASP A 504 -4.04 -15.15 8.40
C ASP A 504 -3.55 -16.16 9.46
N LEU A 505 -2.36 -15.96 10.03
CA LEU A 505 -1.89 -16.78 11.15
C LEU A 505 -2.71 -16.50 12.41
N ALA A 506 -3.03 -15.22 12.67
CA ALA A 506 -3.92 -14.86 13.77
C ALA A 506 -5.30 -15.49 13.59
N GLN A 507 -5.82 -15.52 12.37
CA GLN A 507 -7.10 -16.17 12.05
C GLN A 507 -7.04 -17.70 12.27
N SER A 508 -5.94 -18.35 11.89
CA SER A 508 -5.75 -19.79 12.15
C SER A 508 -5.71 -20.09 13.66
N TYR A 509 -4.98 -19.28 14.44
CA TYR A 509 -4.96 -19.43 15.90
C TYR A 509 -6.34 -19.18 16.53
N LEU A 510 -7.09 -18.19 16.01
CA LEU A 510 -8.45 -17.93 16.45
C LEU A 510 -9.36 -19.13 16.20
N GLY A 511 -9.29 -19.74 15.01
CA GLY A 511 -10.05 -20.96 14.68
C GLY A 511 -9.73 -22.11 15.63
N ILE A 512 -8.45 -22.40 15.87
CA ILE A 512 -8.02 -23.44 16.82
C ILE A 512 -8.52 -23.12 18.25
N GLY A 513 -8.42 -21.86 18.67
CA GLY A 513 -8.91 -21.40 19.97
C GLY A 513 -10.41 -21.63 20.14
N ASN A 514 -11.21 -21.31 19.11
CA ASN A 514 -12.66 -21.53 19.10
C ASN A 514 -13.02 -23.01 19.25
N VAL A 515 -12.32 -23.90 18.54
CA VAL A 515 -12.56 -25.34 18.65
C VAL A 515 -12.23 -25.84 20.06
N TYR A 516 -11.09 -25.43 20.64
CA TYR A 516 -10.75 -25.80 22.02
C TYR A 516 -11.75 -25.25 23.03
N TYR A 517 -12.24 -24.03 22.84
CA TYR A 517 -13.25 -23.42 23.70
C TYR A 517 -14.56 -24.23 23.67
N ARG A 518 -15.07 -24.56 22.46
CA ARG A 518 -16.27 -25.39 22.28
C ARG A 518 -16.11 -26.80 22.86
N LYS A 519 -14.89 -27.35 22.82
CA LYS A 519 -14.54 -28.64 23.43
C LYS A 519 -14.37 -28.58 24.96
N GLY A 520 -14.35 -27.38 25.57
CA GLY A 520 -14.15 -27.17 27.00
C GLY A 520 -12.68 -27.17 27.46
N GLU A 521 -11.72 -27.16 26.53
CA GLU A 521 -10.27 -27.11 26.82
C GLU A 521 -9.78 -25.66 26.95
N TYR A 522 -10.32 -24.92 27.94
CA TYR A 522 -10.16 -23.46 28.05
C TYR A 522 -8.71 -22.96 28.14
N SER A 523 -7.81 -23.72 28.77
CA SER A 523 -6.40 -23.34 28.87
C SER A 523 -5.70 -23.32 27.50
N LYS A 524 -6.02 -24.28 26.63
CA LYS A 524 -5.50 -24.31 25.25
C LYS A 524 -6.18 -23.26 24.38
N ALA A 525 -7.47 -23.02 24.60
CA ALA A 525 -8.18 -21.94 23.93
C ALA A 525 -7.53 -20.58 24.24
N LEU A 526 -7.28 -20.29 25.52
CA LEU A 526 -6.61 -19.06 25.96
C LEU A 526 -5.24 -18.90 25.30
N SER A 527 -4.40 -19.93 25.33
CA SER A 527 -3.07 -19.87 24.71
C SER A 527 -3.13 -19.58 23.19
N SER A 528 -4.12 -20.13 22.48
CA SER A 528 -4.34 -19.85 21.06
C SER A 528 -4.83 -18.42 20.84
N TYR A 529 -5.75 -17.93 21.66
CA TYR A 529 -6.23 -16.54 21.58
C TYR A 529 -5.14 -15.52 21.89
N GLU A 530 -4.28 -15.79 22.87
CA GLU A 530 -3.12 -14.93 23.19
C GLU A 530 -2.20 -14.77 21.98
N ARG A 531 -1.86 -15.87 21.29
CA ARG A 531 -1.05 -15.81 20.06
C ARG A 531 -1.74 -15.02 18.94
N SER A 532 -3.05 -15.19 18.77
CA SER A 532 -3.83 -14.41 17.80
C SER A 532 -3.77 -12.91 18.12
N LEU A 533 -3.93 -12.56 19.40
CA LEU A 533 -3.90 -11.17 19.88
C LEU A 533 -2.50 -10.54 19.76
N GLU A 534 -1.44 -11.28 20.08
CA GLU A 534 -0.06 -10.83 19.89
C GLU A 534 0.20 -10.40 18.45
N ILE A 535 -0.24 -11.22 17.49
CA ILE A 535 -0.13 -10.90 16.07
C ILE A 535 -0.96 -9.65 15.75
N LYS A 536 -2.25 -9.62 16.11
CA LYS A 536 -3.16 -8.49 15.83
C LYS A 536 -2.62 -7.15 16.37
N LYS A 537 -2.02 -7.13 17.56
CA LYS A 537 -1.42 -5.92 18.16
C LYS A 537 -0.22 -5.38 17.38
N ILE A 538 0.48 -6.22 16.63
CA ILE A 538 1.61 -5.81 15.80
C ILE A 538 1.11 -5.16 14.50
N ILE A 539 0.05 -5.70 13.90
CA ILE A 539 -0.43 -5.32 12.57
C ILE A 539 -1.50 -4.22 12.56
N LEU A 540 -2.26 -4.05 13.64
CA LEU A 540 -3.39 -3.12 13.69
C LEU A 540 -3.15 -1.96 14.67
N PRO A 541 -3.65 -0.75 14.38
CA PRO A 541 -3.62 0.36 15.34
C PRO A 541 -4.25 -0.03 16.68
N PRO A 542 -3.80 0.52 17.81
CA PRO A 542 -4.30 0.15 19.15
C PRO A 542 -5.82 0.26 19.33
N ASN A 543 -6.47 1.11 18.54
CA ASN A 543 -7.92 1.35 18.57
C ASN A 543 -8.71 0.59 17.49
N HIS A 544 -8.09 -0.35 16.76
CA HIS A 544 -8.77 -1.11 15.71
C HIS A 544 -9.81 -2.07 16.31
N PRO A 545 -11.06 -2.13 15.80
CA PRO A 545 -12.12 -2.98 16.35
C PRO A 545 -11.72 -4.46 16.51
N ASP A 546 -10.89 -4.97 15.60
CA ASP A 546 -10.44 -6.37 15.63
C ASP A 546 -9.40 -6.68 16.72
N VAL A 547 -8.80 -5.67 17.36
CA VAL A 547 -7.94 -5.84 18.55
C VAL A 547 -8.78 -5.98 19.82
N ALA A 548 -10.00 -5.41 19.83
CA ALA A 548 -10.94 -5.46 20.94
C ALA A 548 -11.87 -6.70 20.90
N ARG A 549 -11.97 -7.37 19.75
CA ARG A 549 -12.68 -8.64 19.53
C ARG A 549 -11.75 -9.83 19.67
#